data_AF-A0A377VEY9-F1
#
_entry.id   AF-A0A377VEY9-F1
#
_cell.length_a   1.000
_cell.length_b   1.000
_cell.length_c   1.000
_cell.angle_alpha   90.00
_cell.angle_beta   90.00
_cell.angle_gamma   90.00
#
_symmetry.space_group_name_H-M   'P 1'
#
loop_
_entity.id
_entity.type
_entity.pdbx_description
1 polymer ?
#
loop_
_entity_poly.entity_id
_entity_poly.type
_entity_poly.pdbx_seq_one_letter_code
_entity_poly.pdbx_strand_id
1 'polypeptide(L)'
;MQNCGALRIDHVMSVLRLWWIPYGETADHGAYVQYPVDDLLSLLALESQRHRCMVIGEDLGTVPVEIVSKLRNSGVYSYKVLYFESDAEKTFRAPALYPEQSMAVATTHDLPTLRGYWESGDLTLGKALGLYPDEVVLRGLYQDRELAKQGLLDALHKYGCLPKRAGHKASLMSMTGILNRGMQRYIADSNSALLGLQPEDWLEMATPVNIPGTSTEYPNWRRKLSVTLEQMFADERVNKLIKDLDKRRKAASKKAAS
;
A
#
# COMPACT_ATOMS: atom_id res chain seq x y z
N MET A 1 -9.67 -13.39 17.34
CA MET A 1 -8.92 -12.18 17.73
C MET A 1 -8.12 -12.39 19.03
N GLN A 2 -7.52 -13.56 19.22
CA GLN A 2 -6.75 -13.87 20.44
C GLN A 2 -5.30 -13.44 20.28
N ASN A 3 -4.67 -12.94 21.35
CA ASN A 3 -3.25 -12.59 21.41
C ASN A 3 -2.75 -11.57 20.37
N CYS A 4 -3.62 -10.70 19.86
CA CYS A 4 -3.24 -9.56 19.01
C CYS A 4 -4.10 -8.32 19.31
N GLY A 5 -3.52 -7.12 19.14
CA GLY A 5 -4.23 -5.85 19.35
C GLY A 5 -4.96 -5.33 18.11
N ALA A 6 -4.67 -5.90 16.93
CA ALA A 6 -5.31 -5.53 15.67
C ALA A 6 -5.44 -6.75 14.74
N LEU A 7 -6.47 -6.75 13.89
CA LEU A 7 -6.71 -7.73 12.84
C LEU A 7 -6.93 -7.02 11.51
N ARG A 8 -6.12 -7.37 10.50
CA ARG A 8 -6.38 -7.02 9.11
C ARG A 8 -7.32 -8.07 8.49
N ILE A 9 -8.46 -7.65 7.97
CA ILE A 9 -9.33 -8.48 7.15
C ILE A 9 -8.96 -8.24 5.69
N ASP A 10 -8.43 -9.29 5.07
CA ASP A 10 -8.12 -9.30 3.65
C ASP A 10 -9.41 -9.26 2.83
N HIS A 11 -9.43 -8.49 1.74
CA HIS A 11 -10.59 -8.28 0.89
C HIS A 11 -11.87 -8.03 1.71
N VAL A 12 -11.91 -6.92 2.47
CA VAL A 12 -12.98 -6.66 3.44
C VAL A 12 -14.37 -6.60 2.78
N MET A 13 -14.42 -6.34 1.47
CA MET A 13 -15.64 -6.40 0.67
C MET A 13 -16.34 -7.77 0.73
N SER A 14 -15.64 -8.82 1.14
CA SER A 14 -16.20 -10.16 1.37
C SER A 14 -17.35 -10.21 2.36
N VAL A 15 -17.43 -9.26 3.31
CA VAL A 15 -18.59 -9.17 4.21
C VAL A 15 -19.87 -8.72 3.48
N LEU A 16 -19.73 -8.14 2.28
CA LEU A 16 -20.82 -7.72 1.43
C LEU A 16 -21.01 -8.66 0.24
N ARG A 17 -19.94 -8.98 -0.49
CA ARG A 17 -20.03 -9.81 -1.69
C ARG A 17 -18.70 -10.45 -2.05
N LEU A 18 -18.76 -11.59 -2.73
CA LEU A 18 -17.59 -12.25 -3.34
C LEU A 18 -17.83 -12.49 -4.83
N TRP A 19 -16.77 -12.39 -5.62
CA TRP A 19 -16.79 -12.78 -7.03
C TRP A 19 -16.64 -14.30 -7.13
N TRP A 20 -17.72 -15.00 -7.46
CA TRP A 20 -17.74 -16.44 -7.62
C TRP A 20 -17.52 -16.81 -9.07
N ILE A 21 -16.60 -17.74 -9.31
CA ILE A 21 -16.30 -18.28 -10.63
C ILE A 21 -16.76 -19.74 -10.64
N PRO A 22 -17.56 -20.18 -11.62
CA PRO A 22 -17.89 -21.59 -11.78
C PRO A 22 -16.62 -22.44 -11.86
N TYR A 23 -16.63 -23.59 -11.19
CA TYR A 23 -15.45 -24.44 -11.11
C TYR A 23 -14.96 -24.86 -12.51
N GLY A 24 -13.71 -24.53 -12.83
CA GLY A 24 -13.08 -24.82 -14.13
C GLY A 24 -13.10 -23.67 -15.14
N GLU A 25 -13.84 -22.60 -14.87
CA GLU A 25 -13.91 -21.43 -15.76
C GLU A 25 -12.88 -20.35 -15.42
N THR A 26 -12.69 -19.41 -16.34
CA THR A 26 -11.83 -18.23 -16.16
C THR A 26 -12.57 -17.08 -15.44
N ALA A 27 -11.82 -16.12 -14.91
CA ALA A 27 -12.36 -15.08 -14.02
C ALA A 27 -13.42 -14.16 -14.66
N ASP A 28 -13.42 -14.03 -15.98
CA ASP A 28 -14.40 -13.29 -16.77
C ASP A 28 -15.80 -13.91 -16.78
N HIS A 29 -15.94 -15.18 -16.40
CA HIS A 29 -17.23 -15.89 -16.30
C HIS A 29 -17.88 -15.78 -14.91
N GLY A 30 -17.28 -15.01 -13.99
CA GLY A 30 -17.79 -14.92 -12.63
C GLY A 30 -18.99 -13.98 -12.46
N ALA A 31 -19.55 -14.00 -11.25
CA ALA A 31 -20.59 -13.10 -10.81
C ALA A 31 -20.47 -12.80 -9.32
N TYR A 32 -21.00 -11.65 -8.87
CA TYR A 32 -21.05 -11.32 -7.45
C TYR A 32 -22.15 -12.08 -6.73
N VAL A 33 -21.80 -12.76 -5.63
CA VAL A 33 -22.73 -13.36 -4.66
C VAL A 33 -22.72 -12.55 -3.38
N GLN A 34 -23.91 -12.16 -2.91
CA GLN A 34 -24.11 -11.25 -1.77
C GLN A 34 -24.06 -11.98 -0.42
N TYR A 35 -23.64 -11.26 0.62
CA TYR A 35 -23.52 -11.68 2.02
C TYR A 35 -24.25 -10.68 2.93
N PRO A 36 -24.71 -11.10 4.13
CA PRO A 36 -25.48 -10.25 5.04
C PRO A 36 -24.57 -9.24 5.77
N VAL A 37 -24.18 -8.18 5.07
CA VAL A 37 -23.17 -7.20 5.51
C VAL A 37 -23.44 -6.58 6.87
N ASP A 38 -24.68 -6.25 7.18
CA ASP A 38 -25.03 -5.55 8.42
C ASP A 38 -24.86 -6.45 9.65
N ASP A 39 -25.28 -7.71 9.55
CA ASP A 39 -25.10 -8.69 10.61
C ASP A 39 -23.62 -9.05 10.80
N LEU A 40 -22.89 -9.26 9.69
CA LEU A 40 -21.47 -9.59 9.74
C LEU A 40 -20.63 -8.46 10.35
N LEU A 41 -20.91 -7.21 10.00
CA LEU A 41 -20.23 -6.05 10.60
C LEU A 41 -20.57 -5.88 12.08
N SER A 42 -21.83 -6.14 12.48
CA SER A 42 -22.25 -6.08 13.88
C SER A 42 -21.55 -7.14 14.73
N LEU A 43 -21.47 -8.36 14.23
CA LEU A 43 -20.73 -9.46 14.88
C LEU A 43 -19.23 -9.16 14.95
N LEU A 44 -18.66 -8.63 13.87
CA LEU A 44 -17.25 -8.24 13.83
C LEU A 44 -16.92 -7.16 14.86
N ALA A 45 -17.78 -6.13 14.99
CA ALA A 45 -17.64 -5.09 15.99
C ALA A 45 -17.78 -5.65 17.42
N LEU A 46 -18.74 -6.55 17.66
CA LEU A 46 -18.91 -7.21 18.95
C LEU A 46 -17.66 -8.00 19.35
N GLU A 47 -17.13 -8.83 18.44
CA GLU A 47 -15.94 -9.63 18.71
C GLU A 47 -14.68 -8.76 18.85
N SER A 48 -14.59 -7.68 18.08
CA SER A 48 -13.54 -6.66 18.22
C SER A 48 -13.52 -6.07 19.63
N GLN A 49 -14.69 -5.66 20.14
CA GLN A 49 -14.81 -5.10 21.49
C GLN A 49 -14.49 -6.12 22.58
N ARG A 50 -15.03 -7.35 22.49
CA ARG A 50 -14.78 -8.43 23.46
C ARG A 50 -13.29 -8.75 23.61
N HIS A 51 -12.53 -8.61 22.52
CA HIS A 51 -11.10 -8.93 22.49
C HIS A 51 -10.18 -7.71 22.58
N ARG A 52 -10.72 -6.49 22.61
CA ARG A 52 -9.94 -5.24 22.49
C ARG A 52 -9.00 -5.28 21.28
N CYS A 53 -9.51 -5.80 20.16
CA CYS A 53 -8.74 -6.04 18.94
C CYS A 53 -9.33 -5.18 17.83
N MET A 54 -8.63 -4.10 17.45
CA MET A 54 -9.12 -3.20 16.41
C MET A 54 -9.12 -3.88 15.03
N VAL A 55 -9.95 -3.40 14.11
CA VAL A 55 -10.10 -4.00 12.77
C VAL A 55 -9.63 -3.03 11.70
N ILE A 56 -8.81 -3.55 10.79
CA ILE A 56 -8.38 -2.87 9.57
C ILE A 56 -8.95 -3.67 8.40
N GLY A 57 -9.80 -3.05 7.58
CA GLY A 57 -10.29 -3.67 6.36
C GLY A 57 -9.36 -3.30 5.20
N GLU A 58 -8.84 -4.31 4.50
CA GLU A 58 -8.24 -4.04 3.20
C GLU A 58 -9.35 -3.79 2.18
N ASP A 59 -9.51 -2.52 1.83
CA ASP A 59 -10.52 -1.98 0.92
C ASP A 59 -9.88 -1.42 -0.36
N LEU A 60 -9.07 -2.24 -1.06
CA LEU A 60 -8.46 -1.88 -2.33
C LEU A 60 -9.26 -2.44 -3.52
N GLY A 61 -9.05 -1.85 -4.70
CA GLY A 61 -9.71 -2.27 -5.93
C GLY A 61 -11.13 -1.71 -6.08
N THR A 62 -12.05 -2.52 -6.61
CA THR A 62 -13.41 -2.09 -6.94
C THR A 62 -14.32 -2.12 -5.71
N VAL A 63 -14.22 -1.09 -4.87
CA VAL A 63 -15.01 -0.96 -3.65
C VAL A 63 -16.39 -0.33 -3.94
N PRO A 64 -17.50 -1.02 -3.63
CA PRO A 64 -18.84 -0.44 -3.75
C PRO A 64 -19.03 0.78 -2.85
N VAL A 65 -19.64 1.84 -3.36
CA VAL A 65 -19.92 3.06 -2.57
C VAL A 65 -20.73 2.75 -1.30
N GLU A 66 -21.63 1.77 -1.38
CA GLU A 66 -22.47 1.33 -0.26
C GLU A 66 -21.71 0.78 0.95
N ILE A 67 -20.53 0.18 0.75
CA ILE A 67 -19.77 -0.42 1.85
C ILE A 67 -18.86 0.60 2.57
N VAL A 68 -18.47 1.66 1.87
CA VAL A 68 -17.52 2.67 2.39
C VAL A 68 -18.03 3.32 3.67
N SER A 69 -19.31 3.72 3.69
CA SER A 69 -19.92 4.33 4.88
C SER A 69 -20.16 3.30 5.98
N LYS A 70 -20.56 2.07 5.64
CA LYS A 70 -20.78 0.98 6.60
C LYS A 70 -19.50 0.61 7.35
N LEU A 71 -18.37 0.44 6.64
CA LEU A 71 -17.07 0.16 7.25
C LEU A 71 -16.63 1.30 8.17
N ARG A 72 -16.75 2.54 7.70
CA ARG A 72 -16.40 3.72 8.49
C ARG A 72 -17.22 3.80 9.78
N ASN A 73 -18.54 3.70 9.67
CA ASN A 73 -19.45 3.80 10.81
C ASN A 73 -19.31 2.61 11.79
N SER A 74 -18.83 1.47 11.31
CA SER A 74 -18.52 0.30 12.15
C SER A 74 -17.15 0.39 12.82
N GLY A 75 -16.41 1.50 12.65
CA GLY A 75 -15.08 1.69 13.22
C GLY A 75 -13.96 0.89 12.54
N VAL A 76 -14.21 0.34 11.34
CA VAL A 76 -13.20 -0.39 10.56
C VAL A 76 -12.25 0.60 9.92
N TYR A 77 -10.95 0.43 10.14
CA TYR A 77 -9.91 1.27 9.53
C TYR A 77 -9.72 0.89 8.07
N SER A 78 -9.70 1.90 7.20
CA SER A 78 -9.42 1.73 5.76
C SER A 78 -7.93 1.51 5.51
N TYR A 79 -7.56 1.02 4.34
CA TYR A 79 -6.18 0.79 3.91
C TYR A 79 -5.82 1.75 2.77
N LYS A 80 -4.78 2.56 2.95
CA LYS A 80 -4.36 3.60 1.98
C LYS A 80 -2.97 3.32 1.47
N VAL A 81 -2.87 2.86 0.23
CA VAL A 81 -1.61 2.53 -0.43
C VAL A 81 -1.15 3.74 -1.24
N LEU A 82 0.04 4.26 -0.95
CA LEU A 82 0.60 5.46 -1.57
C LEU A 82 0.43 5.46 -3.10
N TYR A 83 0.72 4.34 -3.76
CA TYR A 83 0.65 4.22 -5.22
C TYR A 83 -0.74 4.49 -5.82
N PHE A 84 -1.80 4.31 -5.03
CA PHE A 84 -3.19 4.47 -5.48
C PHE A 84 -3.82 5.78 -5.02
N GLU A 85 -3.16 6.53 -4.14
CA GLU A 85 -3.67 7.80 -3.60
C GLU A 85 -3.35 8.98 -4.53
N SER A 86 -3.72 8.84 -5.80
CA SER A 86 -3.68 9.90 -6.82
C SER A 86 -4.96 9.89 -7.65
N ASP A 87 -5.31 11.05 -8.21
CA ASP A 87 -6.44 11.15 -9.13
C ASP A 87 -6.10 10.67 -10.56
N ALA A 88 -7.05 10.81 -11.48
CA ALA A 88 -6.87 10.41 -12.87
C ALA A 88 -5.68 11.12 -13.56
N GLU A 89 -5.38 12.35 -13.14
CA GLU A 89 -4.28 13.19 -13.65
C GLU A 89 -2.95 12.95 -12.93
N LYS A 90 -2.89 11.93 -12.04
CA LYS A 90 -1.73 11.58 -11.21
C LYS A 90 -1.34 12.68 -10.21
N THR A 91 -2.29 13.53 -9.81
CA THR A 91 -2.09 14.42 -8.67
C THR A 91 -2.27 13.63 -7.38
N PHE A 92 -1.20 13.50 -6.61
CA PHE A 92 -1.23 12.74 -5.35
C PHE A 92 -1.97 13.49 -4.24
N ARG A 93 -2.81 12.75 -3.51
CA ARG A 93 -3.52 13.22 -2.32
C ARG A 93 -2.52 13.82 -1.34
N ALA A 94 -2.81 15.04 -0.87
CA ALA A 94 -2.01 15.69 0.16
C ALA A 94 -1.96 14.84 1.44
N PRO A 95 -0.83 14.75 2.17
CA PRO A 95 -0.74 13.96 3.40
C PRO A 95 -1.85 14.29 4.41
N ALA A 96 -2.18 15.58 4.57
CA ALA A 96 -3.24 16.05 5.47
C ALA A 96 -4.66 15.59 5.08
N LEU A 97 -4.89 15.19 3.83
CA LEU A 97 -6.19 14.75 3.32
C LEU A 97 -6.39 13.23 3.38
N TYR A 98 -5.43 12.49 3.93
CA TYR A 98 -5.63 11.07 4.23
C TYR A 98 -6.67 10.92 5.35
N PRO A 99 -7.61 9.96 5.25
CA PRO A 99 -8.60 9.76 6.30
C PRO A 99 -7.96 9.35 7.62
N GLU A 100 -8.38 9.95 8.73
CA GLU A 100 -7.83 9.62 10.05
C GLU A 100 -8.03 8.13 10.39
N GLN A 101 -9.25 7.60 10.16
CA GLN A 101 -9.58 6.19 10.36
C GLN A 101 -9.04 5.31 9.22
N SER A 102 -7.72 5.32 9.04
CA SER A 102 -7.02 4.48 8.06
C SER A 102 -5.60 4.12 8.50
N MET A 103 -5.06 3.10 7.84
CA MET A 103 -3.64 2.78 7.82
C MET A 103 -3.04 3.19 6.48
N ALA A 104 -2.05 4.09 6.52
CA ALA A 104 -1.23 4.41 5.35
C ALA A 104 -0.07 3.42 5.23
N VAL A 105 0.18 2.94 4.01
CA VAL A 105 1.34 2.14 3.64
C VAL A 105 1.92 2.63 2.31
N ALA A 106 3.21 2.41 2.10
CA ALA A 106 3.83 2.71 0.81
C ALA A 106 3.37 1.72 -0.27
N THR A 107 3.44 0.44 0.07
CA THR A 107 3.15 -0.71 -0.78
C THR A 107 2.62 -1.87 0.08
N THR A 108 2.36 -3.02 -0.54
CA THR A 108 1.92 -4.25 0.12
C THR A 108 2.78 -5.43 -0.33
N HIS A 109 2.52 -6.61 0.22
CA HIS A 109 3.20 -7.83 -0.21
C HIS A 109 2.86 -8.26 -1.64
N ASP A 110 1.73 -7.80 -2.18
CA ASP A 110 1.25 -8.07 -3.55
C ASP A 110 1.73 -7.05 -4.59
N LEU A 111 2.40 -5.99 -4.13
CA LEU A 111 2.82 -4.86 -4.94
C LEU A 111 4.35 -4.75 -4.97
N PRO A 112 4.92 -4.07 -5.98
CA PRO A 112 6.36 -3.84 -6.00
C PRO A 112 6.83 -3.04 -4.76
N THR A 113 8.04 -3.33 -4.31
CA THR A 113 8.75 -2.47 -3.34
C THR A 113 8.90 -1.04 -3.90
N LEU A 114 9.29 -0.06 -3.07
CA LEU A 114 9.51 1.31 -3.57
C LEU A 114 10.50 1.34 -4.73
N ARG A 115 11.58 0.57 -4.64
CA ARG A 115 12.58 0.44 -5.70
C ARG A 115 11.99 -0.24 -6.94
N GLY A 116 11.33 -1.39 -6.75
CA GLY A 116 10.71 -2.13 -7.86
C GLY A 116 9.67 -1.29 -8.62
N TYR A 117 8.90 -0.47 -7.90
CA TYR A 117 7.91 0.43 -8.50
C TYR A 117 8.59 1.52 -9.35
N TRP A 118 9.62 2.16 -8.79
CA TRP A 118 10.31 3.28 -9.42
C TRP A 118 11.09 2.85 -10.68
N GLU A 119 11.63 1.63 -10.65
CA GLU A 119 12.37 1.01 -11.75
C GLU A 119 11.44 0.27 -12.74
N SER A 120 10.12 0.28 -12.52
CA SER A 120 9.12 -0.47 -13.32
C SER A 120 9.45 -1.97 -13.44
N GLY A 121 10.06 -2.52 -12.39
CA GLY A 121 10.51 -3.91 -12.31
C GLY A 121 9.36 -4.90 -12.31
N ASP A 122 8.21 -4.54 -11.74
CA ASP A 122 6.98 -5.33 -11.78
C ASP A 122 6.42 -5.49 -13.20
N LEU A 123 6.50 -4.44 -14.03
CA LEU A 123 6.04 -4.50 -15.42
C LEU A 123 6.99 -5.35 -16.27
N THR A 124 8.30 -5.17 -16.07
CA THR A 124 9.34 -5.93 -16.78
C THR A 124 9.27 -7.41 -16.42
N LEU A 125 9.19 -7.71 -15.12
CA LEU A 125 9.08 -9.08 -14.62
C LEU A 125 7.75 -9.71 -15.01
N GLY A 126 6.63 -9.00 -14.86
CA GLY A 126 5.33 -9.49 -15.28
C GLY A 126 5.28 -9.84 -16.77
N LYS A 127 5.95 -9.05 -17.63
CA LYS A 127 6.11 -9.39 -19.05
C LYS A 127 6.91 -10.68 -19.24
N ALA A 128 8.04 -10.82 -18.56
CA ALA A 128 8.87 -12.03 -18.64
C ALA A 128 8.12 -13.29 -18.16
N LEU A 129 7.17 -13.14 -17.24
CA LEU A 129 6.32 -14.22 -16.72
C LEU A 129 5.03 -14.44 -17.51
N GLY A 130 4.78 -13.67 -18.59
CA GLY A 130 3.61 -13.83 -19.45
C GLY A 130 2.32 -13.16 -18.96
N LEU A 131 2.37 -12.34 -17.89
CA LEU A 131 1.20 -11.65 -17.34
C LEU A 131 0.65 -10.54 -18.24
N TYR A 132 1.50 -9.98 -19.11
CA TYR A 132 1.14 -8.91 -20.04
C TYR A 132 1.33 -9.38 -21.49
N PRO A 133 0.42 -10.22 -22.01
CA PRO A 133 0.52 -10.72 -23.39
C PRO A 133 0.27 -9.62 -24.42
N ASP A 134 -0.58 -8.63 -24.10
CA ASP A 134 -0.89 -7.49 -24.97
C ASP A 134 0.14 -6.34 -24.80
N GLU A 135 0.89 -6.08 -25.87
CA GLU A 135 1.93 -5.03 -25.94
C GLU A 135 1.36 -3.61 -25.88
N VAL A 136 0.14 -3.38 -26.37
CA VAL A 136 -0.51 -2.07 -26.34
C VAL A 136 -0.89 -1.74 -24.90
N VAL A 137 -1.47 -2.71 -24.19
CA VAL A 137 -1.79 -2.58 -22.77
C VAL A 137 -0.52 -2.36 -21.95
N LEU A 138 0.52 -3.18 -22.16
CA LEU A 138 1.80 -3.05 -21.43
C LEU A 138 2.45 -1.67 -21.65
N ARG A 139 2.43 -1.15 -22.88
CA ARG A 139 2.94 0.18 -23.18
C ARG A 139 2.17 1.27 -22.43
N GLY A 140 0.85 1.13 -22.35
CA GLY A 140 0.00 2.01 -21.54
C GLY A 140 0.40 2.00 -20.06
N LEU A 141 0.64 0.82 -19.49
CA LEU A 141 1.08 0.68 -18.09
C LEU A 141 2.42 1.39 -17.82
N TYR A 142 3.39 1.31 -18.73
CA TYR A 142 4.65 2.04 -18.60
C TYR A 142 4.44 3.56 -18.67
N GLN A 143 3.59 4.04 -19.58
CA GLN A 143 3.27 5.47 -19.70
C GLN A 143 2.59 5.99 -18.42
N ASP A 144 1.59 5.27 -17.93
CA ASP A 144 0.90 5.58 -16.68
C ASP A 144 1.84 5.57 -15.48
N ARG A 145 2.79 4.62 -15.43
CA ARG A 145 3.82 4.55 -14.39
C ARG A 145 4.73 5.77 -14.39
N GLU A 146 5.21 6.22 -15.55
CA GLU A 146 6.06 7.41 -15.64
C GLU A 146 5.32 8.69 -15.24
N LEU A 147 4.05 8.83 -15.62
CA LEU A 147 3.20 9.93 -15.16
C LEU A 147 2.99 9.89 -13.64
N ALA A 148 2.71 8.71 -13.08
CA ALA A 148 2.54 8.53 -11.64
C ALA A 148 3.84 8.82 -10.86
N LYS A 149 5.00 8.38 -11.37
CA LYS A 149 6.31 8.70 -10.78
C LYS A 149 6.56 10.20 -10.76
N GLN A 150 6.22 10.91 -11.84
CA GLN A 150 6.35 12.36 -11.90
C GLN A 150 5.41 13.06 -10.92
N GLY A 151 4.12 12.71 -10.91
CA GLY A 151 3.15 13.28 -9.97
C GLY A 151 3.53 13.04 -8.50
N LEU A 152 4.08 11.86 -8.19
CA LEU A 152 4.59 11.57 -6.86
C LEU A 152 5.80 12.44 -6.53
N LEU A 153 6.78 12.55 -7.43
CA LEU A 153 7.95 13.41 -7.23
C LEU A 153 7.55 14.86 -6.96
N ASP A 154 6.60 15.38 -7.72
CA ASP A 154 6.07 16.73 -7.56
C ASP A 154 5.41 16.91 -6.18
N ALA A 155 4.63 15.92 -5.74
CA ALA A 155 4.03 15.91 -4.41
C ALA A 155 5.09 15.85 -3.30
N LEU A 156 6.12 15.01 -3.44
CA LEU A 156 7.22 14.92 -2.48
C LEU A 156 7.94 16.26 -2.30
N HIS A 157 8.12 17.03 -3.38
CA HIS A 157 8.66 18.38 -3.31
C HIS A 157 7.66 19.36 -2.68
N LYS A 158 6.41 19.37 -3.17
CA LYS A 158 5.34 20.27 -2.70
C LYS A 158 5.11 20.21 -1.20
N TYR A 159 5.14 19.01 -0.63
CA TYR A 159 4.90 18.79 0.80
C TYR A 159 6.19 18.61 1.62
N GLY A 160 7.34 19.02 1.08
CA GLY A 160 8.59 19.15 1.85
C GLY A 160 9.20 17.83 2.31
N CYS A 161 8.96 16.75 1.58
CA CYS A 161 9.53 15.43 1.87
C CYS A 161 10.97 15.27 1.32
N LEU A 162 11.30 16.03 0.28
CA LEU A 162 12.61 16.05 -0.37
C LEU A 162 13.39 17.36 -0.12
N PRO A 163 14.73 17.31 -0.12
CA PRO A 163 15.54 18.53 -0.11
C PRO A 163 15.48 19.24 -1.47
N LYS A 164 15.58 20.57 -1.48
CA LYS A 164 15.52 21.42 -2.69
C LYS A 164 16.51 21.02 -3.80
N ARG A 165 17.63 20.40 -3.44
CA ARG A 165 18.66 19.91 -4.38
C ARG A 165 18.29 18.63 -5.13
N ALA A 166 17.24 17.93 -4.71
CA ALA A 166 16.79 16.74 -5.43
C ALA A 166 16.24 17.14 -6.81
N GLY A 167 16.42 16.26 -7.80
CA GLY A 167 15.89 16.47 -9.14
C GLY A 167 14.36 16.61 -9.15
N HIS A 168 13.84 17.24 -10.20
CA HIS A 168 12.40 17.47 -10.39
C HIS A 168 11.84 16.73 -11.61
N LYS A 169 12.65 15.89 -12.28
CA LYS A 169 12.23 15.11 -13.43
C LYS A 169 12.41 13.62 -13.15
N ALA A 170 11.30 12.92 -12.91
CA ALA A 170 11.31 11.55 -12.43
C ALA A 170 12.00 10.58 -13.40
N SER A 171 11.82 10.78 -14.71
CA SER A 171 12.43 9.97 -15.77
C SER A 171 13.97 10.05 -15.81
N LEU A 172 14.58 11.04 -15.14
CA LEU A 172 16.04 11.22 -15.05
C LEU A 172 16.59 10.78 -13.69
N MET A 173 15.76 10.20 -12.83
CA MET A 173 16.12 9.83 -11.46
C MET A 173 16.00 8.31 -11.28
N SER A 174 17.07 7.69 -10.81
CA SER A 174 17.01 6.33 -10.25
C SER A 174 16.57 6.37 -8.78
N MET A 175 16.24 5.21 -8.22
CA MET A 175 15.96 5.10 -6.79
C MET A 175 17.22 5.42 -5.98
N THR A 176 17.08 6.29 -4.98
CA THR A 176 18.14 6.68 -4.04
C THR A 176 17.62 6.64 -2.62
N GLY A 177 18.50 6.53 -1.62
CA GLY A 177 18.11 6.64 -0.21
C GLY A 177 17.47 7.99 0.17
N ILE A 178 17.65 9.05 -0.64
CA ILE A 178 16.94 10.33 -0.46
C ILE A 178 15.49 10.19 -0.92
N LEU A 179 15.27 9.61 -2.11
CA LEU A 179 13.93 9.41 -2.66
C LEU A 179 13.13 8.39 -1.86
N ASN A 180 13.74 7.24 -1.55
CA ASN A 180 13.17 6.19 -0.70
C ASN A 180 12.67 6.77 0.65
N ARG A 181 13.54 7.52 1.35
CA ARG A 181 13.14 8.22 2.57
C ARG A 181 12.04 9.24 2.31
N GLY A 182 12.12 10.01 1.22
CA GLY A 182 11.08 10.97 0.83
C GLY A 182 9.69 10.35 0.70
N MET A 183 9.58 9.21 0.03
CA MET A 183 8.32 8.47 -0.13
C MET A 183 7.78 7.99 1.22
N GLN A 184 8.64 7.45 2.09
CA GLN A 184 8.22 7.04 3.44
C GLN A 184 7.84 8.22 4.34
N ARG A 185 8.51 9.37 4.20
CA ARG A 185 8.13 10.61 4.90
C ARG A 185 6.74 11.08 4.50
N TYR A 186 6.40 10.97 3.22
CA TYR A 186 5.12 11.43 2.70
C TYR A 186 3.93 10.78 3.43
N ILE A 187 3.97 9.46 3.57
CA ILE A 187 2.95 8.70 4.29
C ILE A 187 3.07 8.85 5.81
N ALA A 188 4.28 9.07 6.34
CA ALA A 188 4.47 9.36 7.77
C ALA A 188 3.91 10.74 8.17
N ASP A 189 3.96 11.72 7.27
CA ASP A 189 3.36 13.05 7.46
C ASP A 189 1.83 13.03 7.23
N SER A 190 1.26 11.89 6.82
CA SER A 190 -0.18 11.78 6.56
C SER A 190 -1.03 11.84 7.83
N ASN A 191 -2.29 12.23 7.66
CA ASN A 191 -3.29 12.28 8.73
C ASN A 191 -3.86 10.89 9.10
N SER A 192 -3.42 9.82 8.42
CA SER A 192 -3.80 8.45 8.80
C SER A 192 -3.36 8.17 10.23
N ALA A 193 -4.22 7.54 11.04
CA ALA A 193 -3.90 7.20 12.42
C ALA A 193 -2.81 6.12 12.52
N LEU A 194 -2.78 5.19 11.58
CA LEU A 194 -1.77 4.13 11.53
C LEU A 194 -0.83 4.31 10.33
N LEU A 195 0.44 3.94 10.51
CA LEU A 195 1.45 3.84 9.46
C LEU A 195 2.02 2.43 9.47
N GLY A 196 1.93 1.72 8.34
CA GLY A 196 2.63 0.46 8.11
C GLY A 196 3.88 0.68 7.26
N LEU A 197 5.00 0.09 7.68
CA LEU A 197 6.29 0.17 6.98
C LEU A 197 6.82 -1.23 6.69
N GLN A 198 7.33 -1.43 5.48
CA GLN A 198 7.94 -2.68 5.06
C GLN A 198 9.46 -2.64 5.26
N PRO A 199 10.05 -3.62 5.96
CA PRO A 199 11.51 -3.73 6.09
C PRO A 199 12.24 -3.80 4.75
N GLU A 200 11.61 -4.33 3.70
CA GLU A 200 12.14 -4.32 2.34
C GLU A 200 12.52 -2.92 1.86
N ASP A 201 11.73 -1.92 2.22
CA ASP A 201 11.97 -0.54 1.80
C ASP A 201 13.03 0.14 2.67
N TRP A 202 13.22 -0.29 3.93
CA TRP A 202 14.37 0.15 4.75
C TRP A 202 15.68 -0.38 4.18
N LEU A 203 15.64 -1.59 3.62
CA LEU A 203 16.76 -2.30 3.02
C LEU A 203 16.91 -2.00 1.51
N GLU A 204 16.08 -1.11 0.97
CA GLU A 204 16.06 -0.70 -0.44
C GLU A 204 16.00 -1.89 -1.43
N MET A 205 15.29 -2.96 -1.08
CA MET A 205 15.18 -4.17 -1.90
C MET A 205 14.36 -3.93 -3.17
N ALA A 206 14.74 -4.56 -4.29
CA ALA A 206 14.05 -4.41 -5.57
C ALA A 206 12.96 -5.47 -5.83
N THR A 207 13.17 -6.69 -5.32
CA THR A 207 12.38 -7.86 -5.73
C THR A 207 11.09 -8.02 -4.91
N PRO A 208 9.96 -8.34 -5.55
CA PRO A 208 8.70 -8.60 -4.83
C PRO A 208 8.79 -9.89 -4.00
N VAL A 209 7.84 -10.08 -3.07
CA VAL A 209 7.69 -11.36 -2.35
C VAL A 209 6.61 -12.22 -2.98
N ASN A 210 5.59 -11.58 -3.56
CA ASN A 210 4.49 -12.20 -4.27
C ASN A 210 4.22 -11.45 -5.58
N ILE A 211 3.75 -12.16 -6.60
CA ILE A 211 3.24 -11.59 -7.84
C ILE A 211 1.84 -12.17 -8.07
N PRO A 212 0.77 -11.37 -7.86
CA PRO A 212 -0.60 -11.83 -8.09
C PRO A 212 -0.79 -12.38 -9.51
N GLY A 213 -1.62 -13.42 -9.63
CA GLY A 213 -1.86 -14.09 -10.91
C GLY A 213 -0.78 -15.10 -11.33
N THR A 214 0.19 -15.39 -10.46
CA THR A 214 1.18 -16.45 -10.68
C THR A 214 1.04 -17.59 -9.67
N SER A 215 1.43 -18.78 -10.08
CA SER A 215 1.51 -20.02 -9.31
C SER A 215 2.95 -20.52 -9.28
N THR A 216 3.41 -21.20 -10.34
CA THR A 216 4.76 -21.77 -10.47
C THR A 216 5.75 -20.85 -11.19
N GLU A 217 5.27 -19.77 -11.80
CA GLU A 217 6.06 -18.86 -12.63
C GLU A 217 7.03 -18.01 -11.79
N TYR A 218 6.67 -17.71 -10.54
CA TYR A 218 7.52 -16.97 -9.60
C TYR A 218 7.61 -17.70 -8.26
N PRO A 219 8.75 -17.69 -7.55
CA PRO A 219 8.87 -18.26 -6.21
C PRO A 219 8.16 -17.38 -5.16
N ASN A 220 6.84 -17.25 -5.26
CA ASN A 220 6.00 -16.51 -4.33
C ASN A 220 6.24 -16.99 -2.90
N TRP A 221 6.19 -16.07 -1.93
CA TRP A 221 6.32 -16.36 -0.50
C TRP A 221 7.67 -16.93 -0.05
N ARG A 222 8.71 -16.81 -0.88
CA ARG A 222 10.05 -17.39 -0.60
C ARG A 222 11.17 -16.37 -0.50
N ARG A 223 10.96 -15.14 -0.99
CA ARG A 223 11.99 -14.09 -1.01
C ARG A 223 12.27 -13.59 0.41
N LYS A 224 13.42 -13.99 0.97
CA LYS A 224 13.90 -13.54 2.29
C LYS A 224 14.27 -12.05 2.27
N LEU A 225 14.31 -11.42 3.44
CA LEU A 225 15.00 -10.13 3.60
C LEU A 225 16.49 -10.30 3.31
N SER A 226 17.14 -9.23 2.86
CA SER A 226 18.54 -9.26 2.41
C SER A 226 19.57 -9.33 3.54
N VAL A 227 19.17 -9.07 4.79
CA VAL A 227 20.02 -9.08 5.98
C VAL A 227 19.28 -9.66 7.19
N THR A 228 20.01 -10.00 8.27
CA THR A 228 19.41 -10.46 9.53
C THR A 228 18.84 -9.28 10.34
N LEU A 229 18.05 -9.59 11.37
CA LEU A 229 17.50 -8.57 12.28
C LEU A 229 18.62 -7.81 13.02
N GLU A 230 19.64 -8.54 13.51
CA GLU A 230 20.77 -7.97 14.23
C GLU A 230 21.54 -6.98 13.35
N GLN A 231 21.79 -7.35 12.08
CA GLN A 231 22.45 -6.48 11.12
C GLN A 231 21.60 -5.26 10.78
N MET A 232 20.30 -5.44 10.53
CA MET A 232 19.37 -4.37 10.19
C MET A 232 19.27 -3.32 11.30
N PHE A 233 19.18 -3.74 12.56
CA PHE A 233 19.07 -2.82 13.70
C PHE A 233 20.42 -2.30 14.22
N ALA A 234 21.55 -2.86 13.76
CA ALA A 234 22.87 -2.27 13.94
C ALA A 234 23.23 -1.21 12.87
N ASP A 235 22.56 -1.22 11.71
CA ASP A 235 22.81 -0.26 10.63
C ASP A 235 22.31 1.15 11.01
N GLU A 236 23.25 2.10 11.09
CA GLU A 236 22.92 3.51 11.40
C GLU A 236 21.94 4.14 10.41
N ARG A 237 21.94 3.73 9.13
CA ARG A 237 21.05 4.29 8.11
C ARG A 237 19.61 3.91 8.41
N VAL A 238 19.35 2.65 8.77
CA VAL A 238 18.02 2.16 9.16
C VAL A 238 17.57 2.85 10.44
N ASN A 239 18.43 2.93 11.46
CA ASN A 239 18.13 3.61 12.72
C ASN A 239 17.80 5.10 12.51
N LYS A 240 18.56 5.80 11.66
CA LYS A 240 18.30 7.22 11.31
C LYS A 240 16.99 7.39 10.54
N LEU A 241 16.67 6.47 9.63
CA LEU A 241 15.39 6.46 8.91
C LEU A 241 14.22 6.30 9.87
N ILE A 242 14.21 5.25 10.68
CA ILE A 242 13.11 4.97 11.63
C ILE A 242 12.92 6.14 12.59
N LYS A 243 14.02 6.71 13.13
CA LYS A 243 13.96 7.86 14.03
C LYS A 243 13.36 9.11 13.36
N ASP A 244 13.67 9.35 12.09
CA ASP A 244 13.11 10.46 11.32
C ASP A 244 11.60 10.27 11.07
N LEU A 245 11.18 9.06 10.70
CA LEU A 245 9.76 8.74 10.50
C LEU A 245 8.95 8.79 11.80
N ASP A 246 9.49 8.29 12.92
CA ASP A 246 8.88 8.40 14.24
C ASP A 246 8.67 9.86 14.66
N LYS A 247 9.69 10.72 14.46
CA LYS A 247 9.58 12.16 14.74
C LYS A 247 8.45 12.81 13.94
N ARG A 248 8.29 12.42 12.67
CA ARG A 248 7.21 12.90 11.79
C ARG A 248 5.84 12.46 12.25
N ARG A 249 5.67 11.18 12.60
CA ARG A 249 4.41 10.67 13.18
C ARG A 249 4.00 11.41 14.45
N LYS A 250 4.96 11.67 15.35
CA LYS A 250 4.72 12.46 16.57
C LYS A 250 4.33 13.91 16.27
N ALA A 251 4.94 14.52 15.25
CA ALA A 251 4.60 15.88 14.82
C ALA A 251 3.21 15.95 14.16
N ALA A 252 2.85 14.99 13.31
CA ALA A 252 1.54 14.90 12.68
C ALA A 252 0.44 14.70 13.73
N SER A 253 0.65 13.81 14.70
CA SER A 253 -0.30 13.56 15.78
C SER A 253 -0.58 14.80 16.63
N LYS A 254 0.44 15.62 16.90
CA LYS A 254 0.27 16.89 17.63
C LYS A 254 -0.56 17.92 16.87
N LYS A 255 -0.42 17.97 15.54
CA LYS A 255 -1.20 18.88 14.68
C LYS A 255 -2.67 18.45 14.58
N ALA A 256 -2.95 17.15 14.63
CA ALA A 256 -4.31 16.64 14.63
C ALA A 256 -5.05 16.93 15.94
N ALA A 257 -4.33 17.04 17.06
CA ALA A 257 -4.89 17.31 18.39
C ALA A 257 -5.08 18.80 18.73
N SER A 258 -4.65 19.72 17.85
CA SER A 258 -4.72 21.18 18.02
C SER A 258 -5.76 21.80 17.11
#